data_AF-A0A7L4NXE1-F1
#
_entry.id   AF-A0A7L4NXE1-F1
#
_cell.length_a   1.000
_cell.length_b   1.000
_cell.length_c   1.000
_cell.angle_alpha   90.00
_cell.angle_beta   90.00
_cell.angle_gamma   90.00
#
_symmetry.space_group_name_H-M   'P 1'
#
loop_
_entity.id
_entity.type
_entity.pdbx_description
1 polymer ?
#
loop_
_entity_poly.entity_id
_entity_poly.type
_entity_poly.pdbx_seq_one_letter_code
_entity_poly.pdbx_strand_id
1 'polypeptide(L)'
;MTKPREKETDEGIQDSFVVKHYDEMMRNSRNKGYIYTDEIIELGIGDGRALEIGPGPGYLGLEWLKNTGGTRLTGLDISATWLKWQ
;
A
#
# COMPACT_ATOMS: atom_id res chain seq x y z
N MET A 1 -20.84 4.98 -26.52
CA MET A 1 -21.01 3.98 -25.44
C MET A 1 -19.67 3.30 -25.22
N THR A 2 -19.09 3.42 -24.04
CA THR A 2 -17.86 2.70 -23.68
C THR A 2 -18.19 1.23 -23.45
N LYS A 3 -17.32 0.33 -23.92
CA LYS A 3 -17.47 -1.12 -23.70
C LYS A 3 -17.61 -1.38 -22.18
N PRO A 4 -18.55 -2.24 -21.74
CA PRO A 4 -18.64 -2.62 -20.33
C PRO A 4 -17.28 -3.16 -19.86
N ARG A 5 -16.81 -2.72 -18.69
CA ARG A 5 -15.58 -3.26 -18.10
C ARG A 5 -15.86 -4.68 -17.64
N GLU A 6 -15.03 -5.63 -18.07
CA GLU A 6 -14.97 -6.97 -17.50
C GLU A 6 -14.07 -6.92 -16.27
N LYS A 7 -14.55 -7.46 -15.17
CA LYS A 7 -13.84 -7.48 -13.89
C LYS A 7 -12.92 -8.69 -13.87
N GLU A 8 -11.61 -8.45 -13.78
CA GLU A 8 -10.61 -9.53 -13.81
C GLU A 8 -10.58 -10.32 -12.50
N THR A 9 -10.61 -9.64 -11.35
CA THR A 9 -10.59 -10.27 -10.02
C THR A 9 -11.15 -9.34 -8.95
N ASP A 10 -11.53 -9.94 -7.82
CA ASP A 10 -11.82 -9.30 -6.54
C ASP A 10 -10.87 -9.73 -5.42
N GLU A 11 -10.02 -10.70 -5.71
CA GLU A 11 -9.16 -11.32 -4.72
C GLU A 11 -7.71 -10.94 -4.95
N GLY A 12 -7.03 -10.66 -3.85
CA GLY A 12 -5.59 -10.50 -3.82
C GLY A 12 -4.87 -11.85 -3.91
N ILE A 13 -3.54 -11.81 -4.04
CA ILE A 13 -2.72 -13.02 -4.00
C ILE A 13 -2.91 -13.73 -2.65
N GLN A 14 -3.35 -14.99 -2.69
CA GLN A 14 -3.61 -15.82 -1.50
C GLN A 14 -2.58 -16.95 -1.29
N ASP A 15 -1.69 -17.17 -2.26
CA ASP A 15 -0.67 -18.21 -2.15
C ASP A 15 0.34 -17.86 -1.06
N SER A 16 0.44 -18.72 -0.03
CA SER A 16 1.25 -18.45 1.16
C SER A 16 2.74 -18.33 0.88
N PHE A 17 3.24 -19.04 -0.14
CA PHE A 17 4.64 -18.93 -0.57
C PHE A 17 4.89 -17.56 -1.22
N VAL A 18 3.99 -17.13 -2.10
CA VAL A 18 4.09 -15.81 -2.76
C VAL A 18 3.93 -14.67 -1.75
N VAL A 19 2.96 -14.77 -0.83
CA VAL A 19 2.74 -13.77 0.23
C VAL A 19 3.99 -13.59 1.09
N LYS A 20 4.60 -14.70 1.53
CA LYS A 20 5.83 -14.65 2.34
C LYS A 20 7.00 -14.03 1.57
N HIS A 21 7.19 -14.44 0.31
CA HIS A 21 8.29 -13.90 -0.48
C HIS A 21 8.12 -12.40 -0.75
N TYR A 22 6.88 -11.96 -0.99
CA TYR A 22 6.55 -10.54 -1.14
C TYR A 22 6.83 -9.76 0.15
N ASP A 23 6.44 -10.28 1.31
CA ASP A 23 6.71 -9.68 2.62
C ASP A 23 8.21 -9.47 2.86
N GLU A 24 9.01 -10.52 2.64
CA GLU A 24 10.47 -10.47 2.79
C GLU A 24 11.11 -9.46 1.83
N MET A 25 10.69 -9.45 0.57
CA MET A 25 11.16 -8.49 -0.43
C MET A 25 10.85 -7.05 0.00
N MET A 26 9.62 -6.77 0.42
CA MET A 26 9.21 -5.40 0.78
C MET A 26 9.91 -4.91 2.05
N ARG A 27 10.12 -5.78 3.05
CA ARG A 27 10.95 -5.44 4.23
C ARG A 27 12.38 -5.09 3.84
N ASN A 28 12.97 -5.86 2.92
CA ASN A 28 14.31 -5.58 2.42
C ASN A 28 14.37 -4.24 1.66
N SER A 29 13.38 -3.94 0.83
CA SER A 29 13.27 -2.64 0.15
C SER A 29 13.14 -1.49 1.14
N ARG A 30 12.28 -1.64 2.17
CA ARG A 30 12.16 -0.65 3.26
C ARG A 30 13.50 -0.43 3.96
N ASN A 31 14.17 -1.50 4.38
CA ASN A 31 15.43 -1.40 5.12
C ASN A 31 16.55 -0.76 4.28
N LYS A 32 16.47 -0.82 2.95
CA LYS A 32 17.40 -0.17 2.02
C LYS A 32 17.01 1.28 1.67
N GLY A 33 15.86 1.77 2.16
CA GLY A 33 15.35 3.10 1.81
C GLY A 33 14.80 3.19 0.38
N TYR A 34 14.35 2.07 -0.20
CA TYR A 34 13.82 2.06 -1.57
C TYR A 34 12.32 2.34 -1.65
N ILE A 35 11.67 2.49 -0.50
CA ILE A 35 10.28 2.97 -0.45
C ILE A 35 10.33 4.48 -0.51
N TYR A 36 9.66 5.05 -1.51
CA TYR A 36 9.76 6.46 -1.90
C TYR A 36 8.96 7.41 -0.98
N THR A 37 9.01 7.20 0.34
CA THR A 37 8.26 8.02 1.31
C THR A 37 8.79 9.44 1.40
N ASP A 38 10.11 9.61 1.24
CA ASP A 38 10.75 10.92 1.37
C ASP A 38 10.32 11.82 0.21
N GLU A 39 10.27 11.27 -1.00
CA GLU A 39 9.79 11.95 -2.20
C GLU A 39 8.31 12.35 -2.06
N ILE A 40 7.46 11.50 -1.47
CA ILE A 40 6.05 11.84 -1.19
C ILE A 40 5.94 13.03 -0.23
N ILE A 41 6.76 13.05 0.82
CA ILE A 41 6.77 14.11 1.83
C ILE A 41 7.30 15.42 1.22
N GLU A 42 8.36 15.35 0.40
CA GLU A 42 8.92 16.50 -0.33
C GLU A 42 7.91 17.13 -1.29
N LEU A 43 6.99 16.34 -1.84
CA LEU A 43 5.87 16.82 -2.66
C LEU A 43 4.75 17.49 -1.84
N GLY A 44 4.92 17.63 -0.53
CA GLY A 44 3.97 18.28 0.37
C GLY A 44 2.88 17.37 0.91
N ILE A 45 2.96 16.06 0.65
CA ILE A 45 2.02 15.06 1.20
C ILE A 45 2.59 14.59 2.53
N GLY A 46 2.78 15.51 3.49
CA GLY A 46 3.40 15.25 4.79
C GLY A 46 2.47 15.45 5.98
N ASP A 47 1.24 15.94 5.75
CA ASP A 47 0.27 16.27 6.78
C ASP A 47 -1.16 15.87 6.39
N GLY A 48 -2.10 16.01 7.34
CA GLY A 48 -3.52 15.86 7.05
C GLY A 48 -3.94 14.42 6.75
N ARG A 49 -4.63 14.20 5.62
CA ARG A 49 -5.28 12.93 5.30
C ARG A 49 -4.85 12.45 3.92
N ALA A 50 -4.39 11.21 3.84
CA ALA A 50 -4.00 10.55 2.60
C ALA A 50 -4.90 9.34 2.29
N LEU A 51 -5.14 9.09 1.00
CA LEU A 51 -5.79 7.89 0.48
C LEU A 51 -4.77 7.09 -0.32
N GLU A 52 -4.52 5.85 0.08
CA GLU A 52 -3.71 4.90 -0.68
C GLU A 52 -4.63 3.93 -1.43
N ILE A 53 -4.48 3.90 -2.75
CA ILE A 53 -5.25 3.01 -3.63
C ILE A 53 -4.40 1.79 -3.96
N GLY A 54 -4.93 0.60 -3.69
CA GLY A 54 -4.19 -0.67 -3.80
C GLY A 54 -3.03 -0.78 -2.80
N PRO A 55 -3.25 -0.54 -1.49
CA PRO A 55 -2.18 -0.62 -0.50
C PRO A 55 -1.62 -2.03 -0.35
N GLY A 56 -2.38 -3.07 -0.72
CA GLY A 56 -2.07 -4.46 -0.39
C GLY A 56 -1.78 -4.59 1.12
N PRO A 57 -0.61 -5.13 1.52
CA PRO A 57 -0.23 -5.20 2.94
C PRO A 57 0.20 -3.86 3.57
N GLY A 58 0.24 -2.76 2.81
CA GLY A 58 0.39 -1.40 3.36
C GLY A 58 1.82 -0.90 3.56
N TYR A 59 2.83 -1.51 2.93
CA TYR A 59 4.24 -1.15 3.14
C TYR A 59 4.56 0.33 2.90
N LEU A 60 4.02 0.93 1.84
CA LEU A 60 4.26 2.33 1.52
C LEU A 60 3.55 3.25 2.51
N GLY A 61 2.22 3.10 2.65
CA GLY A 61 1.43 3.96 3.53
C GLY A 61 1.80 3.86 5.02
N LEU A 62 2.13 2.67 5.51
CA LEU A 62 2.57 2.50 6.91
C LEU A 62 3.95 3.11 7.15
N GLU A 63 4.85 3.06 6.17
CA GLU A 63 6.15 3.74 6.28
C GLU A 63 5.98 5.26 6.20
N TRP A 64 5.09 5.74 5.33
CA TRP A 64 4.71 7.15 5.27
C TRP A 64 4.12 7.66 6.60
N LEU A 65 3.26 6.87 7.26
CA LEU A 65 2.72 7.20 8.58
C LEU A 65 3.80 7.28 9.67
N LYS A 66 4.88 6.49 9.58
CA LYS A 66 5.99 6.59 10.54
C LYS A 66 6.83 7.85 10.32
N ASN A 67 6.94 8.29 9.07
CA ASN A 67 7.77 9.43 8.68
C ASN A 67 7.00 10.76 8.71
N THR A 68 5.72 10.75 9.09
CA THR A 68 4.86 11.94 9.20
C THR A 68 4.20 12.05 10.57
N GLY A 69 3.74 13.25 10.93
CA GLY A 69 3.08 13.52 12.21
C GLY A 69 1.74 14.21 12.01
N GLY A 70 0.76 13.90 12.86
CA GLY A 70 -0.60 14.47 12.74
C GLY A 70 -1.36 14.01 11.49
N THR A 71 -0.90 12.92 10.87
CA THR A 71 -1.44 12.37 9.63
C THR A 71 -2.45 11.25 9.88
N ARG A 72 -3.31 11.03 8.89
CA ARG A 72 -4.23 9.90 8.83
C ARG A 72 -4.22 9.28 7.44
N LEU A 73 -3.94 7.99 7.37
CA LEU A 73 -4.03 7.21 6.15
C LEU A 73 -5.38 6.47 6.06
N THR A 74 -5.94 6.39 4.86
CA THR A 74 -7.04 5.48 4.52
C THR A 74 -6.58 4.59 3.37
N GLY A 75 -6.63 3.27 3.56
CA GLY A 75 -6.35 2.30 2.49
C GLY A 75 -7.62 1.88 1.78
N LEU A 76 -7.56 1.80 0.44
CA LEU A 76 -8.62 1.27 -0.40
C LEU A 76 -8.04 0.19 -1.31
N ASP A 77 -8.35 -1.07 -1.01
CA ASP A 77 -7.96 -2.21 -1.83
C ASP A 77 -9.20 -2.90 -2.42
N ILE A 78 -9.04 -3.51 -3.60
CA ILE A 78 -10.09 -4.35 -4.20
C ILE A 78 -10.26 -5.66 -3.42
N SER A 79 -9.17 -6.14 -2.82
CA SER A 79 -9.12 -7.37 -2.04
C SER A 79 -9.47 -7.10 -0.60
N ALA A 80 -10.62 -7.61 -0.18
CA ALA A 80 -11.02 -7.57 1.24
C ALA A 80 -10.02 -8.32 2.13
N THR A 81 -9.31 -9.30 1.58
CA THR A 81 -8.33 -10.07 2.34
C THR A 81 -7.15 -9.20 2.75
N TRP A 82 -6.62 -8.33 1.88
CA TRP A 82 -5.50 -7.45 2.22
C TRP A 82 -5.83 -6.50 3.37
N LEU A 83 -7.06 -5.99 3.42
CA LEU A 83 -7.52 -5.07 4.46
C LEU A 83 -7.70 -5.72 5.84
N LYS A 84 -7.80 -7.06 5.93
CA LYS A 84 -7.91 -7.77 7.22
C LYS A 84 -6.58 -7.95 7.94
N TRP A 85 -5.45 -7.73 7.26
CA TRP A 85 -4.10 -7.91 7.81
C TRP A 85 -3.44 -6.60 8.26
N GLN A 86 -4.11 -5.45 8.09
CA GLN A 86 -3.69 -4.12 8.54
C GLN A 86 -4.32 -3.78 9.89
#